data_AF-A0A6M2DZF4-F1
#
_entry.id   AF-A0A6M2DZF4-F1
#
_cell.length_a   1.000
_cell.length_b   1.000
_cell.length_c   1.000
_cell.angle_alpha   90.00
_cell.angle_beta   90.00
_cell.angle_gamma   90.00
#
_symmetry.space_group_name_H-M   'P 1'
#
loop_
_entity.id
_entity.type
_entity.pdbx_description
1 polymer ?
#
loop_
_entity_poly.entity_id
_entity_poly.type
_entity_poly.pdbx_seq_one_letter_code
_entity_poly.pdbx_strand_id
1 'polypeptide(L)'
;MMCGVNLFSAIFTLVSLLQQGGFLESVKFMTEHQKFIGDCILLSISSASGQLFVYFTIATFGPVVFTIIMTLRQAIAILLSCIVYGHEITALGIFGVLLVFCAIFL
;
A
#
# COMPACT_ATOMS: atom_id res chain seq x y z
N MET A 1 -11.40 16.05 3.91
CA MET A 1 -10.16 15.66 3.17
C MET A 1 -10.30 14.28 2.54
N MET A 2 -10.59 13.22 3.32
CA MET A 2 -10.73 11.83 2.84
C MET A 2 -11.70 11.61 1.68
N CYS A 3 -12.94 12.14 1.78
CA CYS A 3 -13.96 11.95 0.74
C CYS A 3 -13.49 12.54 -0.62
N GLY A 4 -12.82 13.69 -0.60
CA GLY A 4 -12.28 14.31 -1.81
C GLY A 4 -11.20 13.45 -2.46
N VAL A 5 -10.22 12.98 -1.69
CA VAL A 5 -9.14 12.12 -2.20
C VAL A 5 -9.71 10.83 -2.80
N ASN A 6 -10.61 10.15 -2.08
CA ASN A 6 -11.21 8.90 -2.58
C ASN A 6 -12.11 9.12 -3.82
N LEU A 7 -12.81 10.25 -3.90
CA LEU A 7 -13.63 10.60 -5.07
C LEU A 7 -12.74 10.86 -6.30
N PHE A 8 -11.70 11.69 -6.17
CA PHE A 8 -10.77 11.95 -7.27
C PHE A 8 -10.01 10.68 -7.69
N SER A 9 -9.56 9.86 -6.73
CA SER A 9 -8.97 8.56 -7.01
C SER A 9 -9.92 7.66 -7.80
N ALA A 10 -11.19 7.56 -7.40
CA ALA A 10 -12.17 6.76 -8.12
C ALA A 10 -12.40 7.25 -9.56
N ILE A 11 -12.50 8.57 -9.76
CA ILE A 11 -12.64 9.18 -11.10
C ILE A 11 -11.41 8.87 -11.96
N PHE A 12 -10.20 9.07 -11.44
CA PHE A 12 -8.98 8.80 -12.20
C PHE A 12 -8.82 7.31 -12.54
N THR A 13 -9.10 6.41 -11.59
CA THR A 13 -9.07 4.97 -11.84
C THR A 13 -10.11 4.56 -12.88
N LEU A 14 -11.32 5.13 -12.83
CA LEU A 14 -12.38 4.87 -13.82
C LEU A 14 -11.97 5.33 -15.22
N VAL A 15 -11.44 6.54 -15.36
CA VAL A 15 -10.96 7.09 -16.64
C VAL A 15 -9.81 6.24 -17.19
N SER A 16 -8.86 5.82 -16.35
CA SER A 16 -7.76 4.96 -16.74
C SER A 16 -8.23 3.58 -17.23
N LEU A 17 -9.20 2.97 -16.54
CA LEU A 17 -9.79 1.69 -16.95
C LEU A 17 -10.56 1.79 -18.28
N LEU A 18 -11.27 2.90 -18.49
CA LEU A 18 -11.98 3.16 -19.74
C LEU A 18 -11.00 3.33 -20.91
N GLN A 19 -9.89 4.03 -20.69
CA GLN A 19 -8.85 4.23 -21.70
C GLN A 19 -8.12 2.92 -22.07
N GLN A 20 -7.91 2.02 -21.10
CA GLN A 20 -7.30 0.70 -21.34
C GLN A 20 -8.29 -0.31 -21.94
N GLY A 21 -9.59 0.00 -22.02
CA GLY A 21 -10.62 -0.90 -22.56
C GLY A 21 -11.00 -2.08 -21.65
N GLY A 22 -10.36 -2.21 -20.47
CA GLY A 22 -10.55 -3.34 -19.56
C GLY A 22 -11.85 -3.31 -18.73
N PHE A 23 -12.64 -2.23 -18.83
CA PHE A 23 -13.88 -2.07 -18.05
C PHE A 23 -14.94 -3.11 -18.41
N LEU A 24 -15.17 -3.35 -19.70
CA LEU A 24 -16.17 -4.33 -20.15
C LEU A 24 -15.75 -5.77 -19.86
N GLU A 25 -14.46 -6.08 -20.01
CA GLU A 25 -13.88 -7.38 -19.64
C GLU A 25 -14.02 -7.66 -18.13
N SER A 26 -13.73 -6.65 -17.29
CA SER A 26 -13.84 -6.76 -15.84
C SER A 26 -15.28 -6.97 -15.39
N VAL A 27 -16.24 -6.27 -16.00
CA VAL A 27 -17.67 -6.43 -15.69
C VAL A 27 -18.18 -7.81 -16.14
N LYS A 28 -17.75 -8.29 -17.31
CA LYS A 28 -18.11 -9.63 -17.80
C LYS A 28 -17.57 -10.72 -16.87
N PHE A 29 -16.31 -10.62 -16.45
CA PHE A 29 -15.70 -11.53 -15.48
C PHE A 29 -16.42 -11.52 -14.13
N MET A 30 -16.86 -10.34 -13.67
CA MET A 30 -17.61 -10.17 -12.43
C MET A 30 -19.02 -10.81 -12.50
N THR A 31 -19.66 -10.80 -13.67
CA THR A 31 -20.95 -11.50 -13.88
C THR A 31 -20.80 -13.03 -13.97
N GLU A 32 -19.66 -13.51 -14.46
CA GLU A 32 -19.39 -14.95 -14.64
C GLU A 32 -18.92 -15.63 -13.34
N HIS A 33 -18.27 -14.88 -12.45
CA HIS A 33 -17.74 -15.39 -11.17
C HIS A 33 -18.28 -14.63 -9.96
N GLN A 34 -19.42 -15.06 -9.43
CA GLN A 34 -20.03 -14.50 -8.20
C GLN A 34 -19.09 -14.48 -6.98
N LYS A 35 -18.13 -15.41 -6.89
CA LYS A 35 -17.10 -15.40 -5.82
C LYS A 35 -16.17 -14.19 -5.89
N PHE A 36 -15.87 -13.69 -7.09
CA PHE A 36 -15.02 -12.51 -7.29
C PHE A 36 -15.63 -11.26 -6.68
N ILE A 37 -16.97 -11.14 -6.68
CA ILE A 37 -17.67 -10.03 -6.01
C ILE A 37 -17.43 -10.06 -4.50
N GLY A 38 -17.49 -11.25 -3.89
CA GLY A 38 -17.22 -11.44 -2.46
C GLY A 38 -15.79 -11.04 -2.08
N ASP A 39 -14.80 -11.50 -2.85
CA ASP A 39 -13.39 -11.14 -2.64
C ASP A 39 -13.18 -9.62 -2.83
N CYS A 40 -13.83 -9.02 -3.82
CA CYS A 40 -13.73 -7.59 -4.09
C CYS A 40 -14.34 -6.74 -2.96
N ILE A 41 -15.47 -7.17 -2.38
CA ILE A 41 -16.08 -6.51 -1.22
C ILE A 41 -15.17 -6.65 0.01
N LEU A 42 -14.67 -7.85 0.29
CA LEU A 42 -13.78 -8.10 1.43
C LEU A 42 -12.51 -7.26 1.32
N LEU A 43 -11.91 -7.21 0.12
CA LEU A 43 -10.73 -6.40 -0.17
C LEU A 43 -11.03 -4.90 -0.03
N SER A 44 -12.21 -4.45 -0.45
CA SER A 44 -12.65 -3.05 -0.30
C SER A 44 -12.85 -2.67 1.17
N ILE A 45 -13.50 -3.52 1.98
CA ILE A 45 -13.68 -3.29 3.42
C ILE A 45 -12.33 -3.28 4.14
N SER A 46 -11.45 -4.23 3.80
CA SER A 46 -10.09 -4.30 4.36
C SER A 46 -9.29 -3.05 4.01
N SER A 47 -9.35 -2.60 2.76
CA SER A 47 -8.68 -1.38 2.29
C SER A 47 -9.22 -0.12 2.98
N ALA A 48 -10.54 0.03 3.07
CA ALA A 48 -11.19 1.14 3.76
C ALA A 48 -10.80 1.18 5.24
N SER A 49 -10.78 0.03 5.91
CA SER A 49 -10.34 -0.08 7.30
C SER A 49 -8.87 0.34 7.46
N GLY A 50 -7.99 -0.12 6.58
CA GLY A 50 -6.58 0.29 6.56
C GLY A 50 -6.40 1.80 6.38
N GLN A 51 -7.15 2.42 5.47
CA GLN A 51 -7.13 3.87 5.27
C GLN A 51 -7.57 4.65 6.51
N LEU A 52 -8.55 4.14 7.27
CA LEU A 52 -8.95 4.74 8.55
C LEU A 52 -7.82 4.71 9.57
N PHE A 53 -7.09 3.59 9.71
CA PHE A 53 -5.94 3.49 10.62
C PHE A 53 -4.79 4.44 10.24
N VAL A 54 -4.50 4.55 8.93
CA VAL A 54 -3.48 5.48 8.42
C VAL A 54 -3.82 6.91 8.84
N TYR A 55 -5.07 7.31 8.62
CA TYR A 55 -5.49 8.68 8.93
C TYR A 55 -5.63 8.95 10.41
N PHE A 56 -6.09 7.98 11.19
CA PHE A 56 -6.09 8.07 12.64
C PHE A 56 -4.66 8.33 13.16
N THR A 57 -3.68 7.59 12.64
CA THR A 57 -2.27 7.77 12.99
C THR A 57 -1.76 9.16 12.61
N ILE A 58 -2.10 9.65 11.40
CA ILE A 58 -1.72 11.00 10.94
C ILE A 58 -2.40 12.09 11.79
N ALA A 59 -3.66 11.89 12.19
CA ALA A 59 -4.39 12.85 13.00
C ALA A 59 -3.85 12.96 14.43
N THR A 60 -3.40 11.84 15.02
CA THR A 60 -2.87 11.82 16.39
C THR A 60 -1.39 12.18 16.49
N PHE A 61 -0.55 11.69 15.56
CA PHE A 61 0.91 11.82 15.63
C PHE A 61 1.52 12.67 14.52
N GLY A 62 0.71 13.14 13.57
CA GLY A 62 1.17 13.87 12.40
C GLY A 62 1.67 12.96 11.27
N PRO A 63 1.84 13.53 10.06
CA PRO A 63 2.23 12.78 8.86
C PRO A 63 3.69 12.30 8.88
N VAL A 64 4.56 12.98 9.63
CA VAL A 64 5.99 12.62 9.74
C VAL A 64 6.17 11.31 10.50
N VAL A 65 5.49 11.16 11.64
CA VAL A 65 5.54 9.94 12.45
C VAL A 65 4.95 8.76 11.68
N PHE A 66 3.86 8.96 10.95
CA PHE A 66 3.28 7.92 10.08
C PHE A 66 4.28 7.43 9.03
N THR A 67 4.98 8.35 8.36
CA THR A 67 5.99 8.02 7.35
C THR A 67 7.14 7.21 7.96
N ILE A 68 7.62 7.62 9.13
CA ILE A 68 8.67 6.89 9.87
C ILE A 68 8.24 5.46 10.21
N ILE A 69 7.03 5.27 10.74
CA ILE A 69 6.48 3.94 11.09
C ILE A 69 6.41 3.05 9.84
N MET A 70 5.93 3.58 8.72
CA MET A 70 5.82 2.83 7.46
C MET A 70 7.19 2.41 6.91
N THR A 71 8.18 3.31 6.95
CA THR A 71 9.54 3.03 6.48
C THR A 71 10.25 2.02 7.38
N LEU A 72 10.13 2.13 8.71
CA LEU A 72 10.69 1.15 9.65
C LEU A 72 10.11 -0.24 9.41
N ARG A 73 8.79 -0.34 9.26
CA ARG A 73 8.11 -1.63 8.97
C ARG A 73 8.66 -2.27 7.70
N GLN A 74 8.85 -1.49 6.63
CA GLN A 74 9.35 -2.00 5.36
C GLN A 74 10.83 -2.38 5.44
N ALA A 75 11.65 -1.59 6.12
CA ALA A 75 13.07 -1.88 6.34
C ALA A 75 13.28 -3.18 7.12
N ILE A 76 12.52 -3.39 8.21
CA ILE A 76 12.57 -4.62 9.00
C ILE A 76 12.15 -5.83 8.15
N ALA A 77 11.09 -5.70 7.34
CA ALA A 77 10.64 -6.79 6.47
C ALA A 77 11.70 -7.17 5.42
N ILE A 78 12.38 -6.19 4.82
CA ILE A 78 13.48 -6.43 3.87
C ILE A 78 14.64 -7.13 4.57
N LEU A 79 15.04 -6.64 5.74
CA LEU A 79 16.14 -7.22 6.53
C LEU A 79 15.82 -8.68 6.93
N LEU A 80 14.61 -8.93 7.42
CA LEU A 80 14.14 -10.29 7.74
C LEU A 80 14.11 -11.18 6.50
N SER A 81 13.65 -10.67 5.35
CA SER A 81 13.66 -11.42 4.09
C SER A 81 15.08 -11.82 3.68
N CYS A 82 16.05 -10.90 3.75
CA CYS A 82 17.45 -11.20 3.45
C CYS A 82 18.03 -12.29 4.38
N ILE A 83 17.70 -12.24 5.67
CA ILE A 83 18.13 -13.24 6.66
C ILE A 83 17.49 -14.61 6.38
N VAL A 84 16.17 -14.65 6.16
CA VAL A 84 15.41 -15.90 6.00
C VAL A 84 15.71 -16.60 4.67
N TYR A 85 15.88 -15.85 3.59
CA TYR A 85 16.17 -16.42 2.26
C TYR A 85 17.67 -16.65 2.00
N GLY A 86 18.54 -16.35 2.97
CA GLY A 86 19.98 -16.63 2.88
C GLY A 86 20.69 -15.89 1.73
N HIS A 87 20.17 -14.74 1.32
CA HIS A 87 20.80 -13.95 0.27
C HIS A 87 22.08 -13.32 0.82
N GLU A 88 23.20 -13.42 0.10
CA GLU A 88 24.44 -12.78 0.52
C GLU A 88 24.24 -11.27 0.59
N ILE A 89 24.14 -10.75 1.82
CA ILE A 89 23.97 -9.33 2.07
C ILE A 89 25.26 -8.64 1.65
N THR A 90 25.24 -8.04 0.47
CA THR A 90 26.37 -7.28 -0.06
C THR A 90 26.66 -6.09 0.87
N ALA A 91 27.91 -5.63 0.95
CA ALA A 91 28.30 -4.48 1.79
C ALA A 91 27.44 -3.22 1.54
N LEU A 92 26.95 -3.06 0.31
CA LEU A 92 25.98 -2.03 -0.10
C LEU A 92 24.61 -2.14 0.61
N GLY A 93 24.13 -3.35 0.91
CA GLY A 93 22.88 -3.58 1.64
C GLY A 93 22.98 -3.15 3.11
N ILE A 94 24.12 -3.43 3.76
CA ILE A 94 24.41 -2.98 5.13
C ILE A 94 24.46 -1.43 5.18
N PHE A 95 25.13 -0.81 4.20
CA PHE A 95 25.15 0.64 4.07
C PHE A 95 23.75 1.23 3.86
N GLY A 96 22.91 0.59 3.03
CA GLY A 96 21.53 1.00 2.81
C GLY A 96 20.68 0.96 4.09
N VAL A 97 20.83 -0.09 4.90
CA VAL A 97 20.14 -0.19 6.20
C VAL A 97 20.59 0.93 7.13
N LEU A 98 21.90 1.17 7.25
CA LEU A 98 22.45 2.25 8.08
C LEU A 98 21.96 3.63 7.62
N LEU A 99 21.89 3.87 6.31
CA LEU A 99 21.38 5.12 5.74
C LEU A 99 19.90 5.33 6.08
N VAL A 100 19.06 4.30 5.95
CA VAL A 100 17.63 4.39 6.31
C VAL A 100 17.45 4.70 7.80
N PHE A 101 18.23 4.06 8.67
CA PHE A 101 18.24 4.40 10.09
C PHE A 101 18.67 5.86 10.32
N CYS A 102 19.77 6.30 9.72
CA CYS A 102 20.22 7.70 9.83
C CYS A 102 19.17 8.71 9.35
N ALA A 103 18.51 8.45 8.21
CA ALA A 103 17.51 9.35 7.63
C ALA A 103 16.21 9.42 8.46
N ILE A 104 15.91 8.39 9.26
CA ILE A 104 14.75 8.38 10.15
C ILE A 104 15.04 9.11 11.47
N PHE A 105 16.30 9.10 11.94
CA PHE A 105 16.72 9.71 13.20
C PHE A 105 17.17 11.18 13.09
N LEU A 106 17.31 11.71 11.87
CA LEU A 106 17.66 13.10 11.57
C LEU A 106 16.42 13.94 11.25
#